data_AF-A0A7K2P8N1-F1
#
_entry.id   AF-A0A7K2P8N1-F1
#
_cell.length_a   1.000
_cell.length_b   1.000
_cell.length_c   1.000
_cell.angle_alpha   90.00
_cell.angle_beta   90.00
_cell.angle_gamma   90.00
#
_symmetry.space_group_name_H-M   'P 1'
#
loop_
_entity.id
_entity.type
_entity.pdbx_description
1 polymer ?
#
loop_
_entity_poly.entity_id
_entity_poly.type
_entity_poly.pdbx_seq_one_letter_code
_entity_poly.pdbx_strand_id
1 'polypeptide(L)'
;EQAASSELSVEAGGNAVEAMAGGHSSEAVGLGVAAVVLVITFGSLLAAGLPLLTAVLGVGVGALAIRVLAAPLGLGATTTSLAVMIGLAVGIDYALFVVSRHR
;
A
#
# COMPACT_ATOMS: atom_id res chain seq x y z
N GLU A 1 -12.34 5.94 34.15
CA GLU A 1 -11.76 5.98 35.51
C GLU A 1 -10.35 5.40 35.42
N GLN A 2 -9.32 6.26 35.42
CA GLN A 2 -7.91 5.86 35.36
C GLN A 2 -7.36 5.81 36.77
N ALA A 3 -7.13 4.62 37.30
CA ALA A 3 -6.37 4.42 38.53
C ALA A 3 -4.89 4.23 38.17
N ALA A 4 -4.11 5.32 38.23
CA ALA A 4 -2.68 5.28 38.06
C ALA A 4 -2.00 4.91 39.39
N SER A 5 -1.72 3.62 39.60
CA SER A 5 -0.74 3.16 40.58
C SER A 5 0.56 2.84 39.87
N SER A 6 1.66 3.45 40.30
CA SER A 6 3.01 3.43 39.70
C SER A 6 3.75 2.07 39.72
N GLU A 7 3.03 0.97 39.92
CA GLU A 7 3.58 -0.38 40.11
C GLU A 7 2.97 -1.46 39.20
N LEU A 8 2.00 -1.12 38.35
CA LEU A 8 1.35 -2.09 37.47
C LEU A 8 1.83 -1.89 36.01
N SER A 9 2.82 -2.68 35.58
CA SER A 9 3.15 -2.80 34.15
C SER A 9 2.10 -3.69 33.49
N VAL A 10 1.23 -3.10 32.68
CA VAL A 10 0.24 -3.84 31.88
C VAL A 10 0.86 -4.15 30.53
N GLU A 11 1.44 -5.34 30.41
CA GLU A 11 1.93 -5.86 29.12
C GLU A 11 0.73 -6.42 28.34
N ALA A 12 0.33 -5.75 27.27
CA ALA A 12 -0.65 -6.30 26.33
C ALA A 12 0.02 -7.39 25.48
N GLY A 13 -0.28 -8.66 25.76
CA GLY A 13 0.24 -9.82 25.04
C GLY A 13 -0.85 -10.70 24.43
N GLY A 14 -0.51 -11.42 23.37
CA GLY A 14 -1.39 -12.37 22.68
C GLY A 14 -1.62 -12.04 21.20
N ASN A 15 -2.19 -12.99 20.47
CA ASN A 15 -2.35 -12.95 19.00
C ASN A 15 -3.14 -11.72 18.51
N ALA A 16 -3.98 -11.14 19.37
CA ALA A 16 -4.74 -9.92 19.08
C ALA A 16 -3.86 -8.66 19.00
N VAL A 17 -2.69 -8.65 19.68
CA VAL A 17 -1.76 -7.53 19.73
C VAL A 17 -0.80 -7.57 18.53
N GLU A 18 -0.38 -8.76 18.08
CA GLU A 18 0.43 -8.95 16.87
C GLU A 18 -0.28 -8.50 15.58
N ALA A 19 -1.61 -8.67 15.51
CA ALA A 19 -2.40 -8.32 14.35
C ALA A 19 -2.35 -6.81 13.98
N MET A 20 -1.90 -5.95 14.90
CA MET A 20 -1.75 -4.51 14.64
C MET A 20 -0.43 -4.10 13.99
N ALA A 21 0.52 -5.04 13.79
CA ALA A 21 1.86 -4.71 13.30
C ALA A 21 1.98 -4.48 11.77
N GLY A 22 0.91 -4.64 11.00
CA GLY A 22 0.90 -4.46 9.55
C GLY A 22 0.79 -2.98 9.13
N GLY A 23 1.87 -2.22 9.26
CA GLY A 23 1.91 -0.81 8.88
C GLY A 23 2.16 -0.60 7.38
N HIS A 24 1.44 0.36 6.78
CA HIS A 24 1.60 0.88 5.40
C HIS A 24 3.01 1.43 5.06
N SER A 25 3.97 1.31 6.00
CA SER A 25 5.33 1.83 5.87
C SER A 25 6.11 1.14 4.75
N SER A 26 5.90 -0.16 4.54
CA SER A 26 6.58 -0.92 3.49
C SER A 26 6.19 -0.47 2.09
N GLU A 27 4.91 -0.16 1.88
CA GLU A 27 4.34 0.27 0.61
C GLU A 27 4.86 1.66 0.24
N ALA A 28 4.95 2.56 1.23
CA ALA A 28 5.52 3.89 1.03
C ALA A 28 7.00 3.82 0.63
N VAL A 29 7.79 2.94 1.28
CA VAL A 29 9.18 2.71 0.91
C VAL A 29 9.29 2.11 -0.50
N GLY A 30 8.48 1.10 -0.81
CA GLY A 30 8.43 0.48 -2.14
C GLY A 30 8.08 1.49 -3.23
N LEU A 31 7.10 2.37 -2.99
CA LEU A 31 6.72 3.42 -3.92
C LEU A 31 7.84 4.46 -4.11
N GLY A 32 8.55 4.82 -3.03
CA GLY A 32 9.72 5.70 -3.10
C GLY A 32 10.84 5.10 -3.94
N VAL A 33 11.15 3.82 -3.73
CA VAL A 33 12.16 3.10 -4.54
C VAL A 33 11.72 3.01 -6.00
N ALA A 34 10.45 2.67 -6.26
CA ALA A 34 9.91 2.65 -7.62
C ALA A 34 10.07 4.02 -8.29
N ALA A 35 9.75 5.12 -7.61
CA ALA A 35 9.92 6.46 -8.16
C ALA A 35 11.37 6.76 -8.57
N VAL A 36 12.34 6.38 -7.73
CA VAL A 36 13.77 6.53 -8.06
C VAL A 36 14.14 5.72 -9.29
N VAL A 37 13.74 4.45 -9.36
CA VAL A 37 14.01 3.58 -10.51
C VAL A 37 13.41 4.17 -11.78
N LEU A 38 12.16 4.62 -11.75
CA LEU A 38 11.47 5.18 -12.91
C LEU A 38 12.11 6.46 -13.42
N VAL A 39 12.57 7.33 -12.52
CA VAL A 39 13.30 8.54 -12.90
C VAL A 39 14.61 8.19 -13.60
N ILE A 40 15.34 7.19 -13.10
CA ILE A 40 16.57 6.70 -13.74
C ILE A 40 16.25 6.09 -15.11
N THR A 41 15.19 5.30 -15.21
CA THR A 41 14.79 4.62 -16.46
C THR A 41 14.36 5.60 -17.55
N PHE A 42 13.58 6.63 -17.22
CA PHE A 42 13.04 7.55 -18.22
C PHE A 42 13.81 8.85 -18.39
N GLY A 43 14.70 9.20 -17.46
CA GLY A 43 15.46 10.45 -17.43
C GLY A 43 14.60 11.70 -17.25
N SER A 44 13.31 11.55 -16.89
CA SER A 44 12.36 12.65 -16.78
C SER A 44 11.35 12.40 -15.66
N LEU A 45 11.16 13.40 -14.79
CA LEU A 45 10.17 13.37 -13.72
C LEU A 45 8.74 13.26 -14.25
N LEU A 46 8.43 13.91 -15.38
CA LEU A 46 7.10 13.81 -15.99
C LEU A 46 6.83 12.41 -16.53
N ALA A 47 7.81 11.81 -17.21
CA ALA A 47 7.68 10.48 -17.76
C ALA A 47 7.56 9.40 -16.66
N ALA A 48 8.28 9.57 -15.55
CA ALA A 48 8.17 8.70 -14.37
C ALA A 48 6.86 8.92 -13.57
N GLY A 49 6.37 10.16 -13.53
CA GLY A 49 5.16 10.52 -12.80
C GLY A 49 3.89 9.90 -13.37
N LEU A 50 3.81 9.71 -14.70
CA LEU A 50 2.66 9.10 -15.36
C LEU A 50 2.38 7.66 -14.89
N PRO A 51 3.35 6.72 -14.91
CA PRO A 51 3.18 5.39 -14.36
C PRO A 51 2.79 5.37 -12.87
N LEU A 52 3.48 6.17 -12.04
CA LEU A 52 3.20 6.23 -10.60
C LEU A 52 1.79 6.71 -10.31
N LEU A 53 1.38 7.80 -10.95
CA LEU A 53 0.05 8.39 -10.75
C LEU A 53 -1.05 7.43 -11.18
N THR A 54 -0.86 6.76 -12.33
CA THR A 54 -1.81 5.75 -12.84
C THR A 54 -1.97 4.59 -11.86
N ALA A 55 -0.85 4.05 -11.35
CA ALA A 55 -0.86 2.95 -10.40
C ALA A 55 -1.54 3.35 -9.08
N VAL A 56 -1.20 4.51 -8.52
CA VAL A 56 -1.78 5.01 -7.26
C VAL A 56 -3.28 5.24 -7.39
N LEU A 57 -3.74 5.83 -8.49
CA LEU A 57 -5.17 6.02 -8.74
C LEU A 57 -5.91 4.70 -8.88
N GLY A 58 -5.36 3.75 -9.65
CA GLY A 58 -5.94 2.41 -9.82
C GLY A 58 -6.07 1.67 -8.48
N VAL A 59 -5.00 1.69 -7.67
CA VAL A 59 -5.00 1.09 -6.33
C VAL A 59 -5.96 1.80 -5.39
N GLY A 60 -6.04 3.14 -5.43
CA GLY A 60 -6.98 3.90 -4.62
C GLY A 60 -8.44 3.52 -4.90
N VAL A 61 -8.80 3.40 -6.18
CA VAL A 61 -10.13 2.94 -6.58
C VAL A 61 -10.37 1.48 -6.16
N GLY A 62 -9.40 0.60 -6.36
CA GLY A 62 -9.49 -0.81 -5.94
C GLY A 62 -9.65 -0.97 -4.42
N ALA A 63 -8.91 -0.19 -3.63
CA ALA A 63 -8.99 -0.20 -2.17
C ALA A 63 -10.36 0.31 -1.68
N LEU A 64 -10.92 1.33 -2.34
CA LEU A 64 -12.28 1.80 -2.05
C LEU A 64 -13.33 0.72 -2.37
N ALA A 65 -13.19 0.03 -3.50
CA ALA A 65 -14.08 -1.07 -3.86
C ALA A 65 -13.99 -2.22 -2.83
N ILE A 66 -12.78 -2.61 -2.42
CA ILE A 66 -12.56 -3.62 -1.38
C ILE A 66 -13.19 -3.19 -0.05
N ARG A 67 -13.05 -1.92 0.35
CA ARG A 67 -13.69 -1.40 1.57
C ARG A 67 -15.21 -1.57 1.56
N VAL A 68 -15.86 -1.30 0.43
CA VAL A 68 -17.32 -1.47 0.31
C VAL A 68 -17.71 -2.96 0.33
N LEU A 69 -16.91 -3.82 -0.30
CA LEU A 69 -17.16 -5.26 -0.38
C LEU A 69 -16.70 -6.04 0.86
N ALA A 70 -15.93 -5.43 1.75
CA ALA A 70 -15.30 -6.14 2.87
C ALA A 70 -16.33 -6.78 3.82
N ALA A 71 -17.38 -6.05 4.18
CA ALA A 71 -18.43 -6.54 5.07
C ALA A 71 -19.26 -7.70 4.45
N PRO A 72 -19.85 -7.56 3.24
CA PRO A 72 -20.68 -8.63 2.67
C PRO A 72 -19.90 -9.88 2.28
N LEU A 73 -18.61 -9.77 1.97
CA LEU A 73 -17.76 -10.90 1.54
C LEU A 73 -16.83 -11.42 2.64
N GLY A 74 -16.89 -10.85 3.85
CA GLY A 74 -16.02 -11.26 4.97
C GLY A 74 -14.53 -11.06 4.70
N LEU A 75 -14.15 -10.02 3.96
CA LEU A 75 -12.74 -9.77 3.62
C LEU A 75 -11.98 -9.21 4.82
N GLY A 76 -10.82 -9.82 5.10
CA GLY A 76 -9.94 -9.41 6.18
C GLY A 76 -8.86 -8.41 5.76
N ALA A 77 -8.05 -7.99 6.74
CA ALA A 77 -6.92 -7.08 6.54
C ALA A 77 -5.89 -7.62 5.52
N THR A 78 -5.64 -8.93 5.52
CA THR A 78 -4.70 -9.58 4.57
C THR A 78 -5.13 -9.37 3.12
N THR A 79 -6.42 -9.49 2.80
CA THR A 79 -6.93 -9.26 1.43
C THR A 79 -6.67 -7.83 0.99
N THR A 80 -6.90 -6.86 1.88
CA THR A 80 -6.66 -5.45 1.58
C THR A 80 -5.17 -5.16 1.36
N SER A 81 -4.30 -5.71 2.22
CA SER A 81 -2.85 -5.55 2.09
C SER A 81 -2.32 -6.16 0.78
N LEU A 82 -2.74 -7.39 0.45
CA LEU A 82 -2.37 -8.03 -0.81
C LEU A 82 -2.87 -7.25 -2.03
N ALA A 83 -4.09 -6.71 -1.98
CA ALA A 83 -4.62 -5.91 -3.07
C ALA A 83 -3.81 -4.64 -3.33
N VAL A 84 -3.36 -3.95 -2.26
CA VAL A 84 -2.49 -2.77 -2.40
C VAL A 84 -1.13 -3.17 -2.94
N MET A 85 -0.49 -4.21 -2.38
CA MET A 85 0.82 -4.68 -2.83
C MET A 85 0.82 -5.10 -4.31
N ILE A 86 -0.12 -5.96 -4.69
CA ILE A 86 -0.25 -6.47 -6.06
C ILE A 86 -0.67 -5.35 -7.00
N GLY A 87 -1.64 -4.54 -6.60
CA GLY A 87 -2.15 -3.45 -7.42
C GLY A 87 -1.09 -2.39 -7.72
N LEU A 88 -0.22 -2.06 -6.75
CA LEU A 88 0.90 -1.14 -6.98
C LEU A 88 1.93 -1.77 -7.92
N ALA A 89 2.34 -3.01 -7.68
CA ALA A 89 3.33 -3.70 -8.51
C ALA A 89 2.85 -3.82 -9.96
N VAL A 90 1.71 -4.47 -10.17
CA VAL A 90 1.15 -4.71 -11.51
C VAL A 90 0.73 -3.41 -12.19
N GLY A 91 0.19 -2.45 -11.43
CA GLY A 91 -0.23 -1.15 -11.95
C GLY A 91 0.95 -0.34 -12.51
N ILE A 92 2.09 -0.33 -11.79
CA ILE A 92 3.31 0.30 -12.28
C ILE A 92 3.79 -0.43 -13.53
N ASP A 93 3.95 -1.76 -13.50
CA ASP A 93 4.45 -2.54 -14.64
C ASP A 93 3.61 -2.35 -15.91
N TYR A 94 2.28 -2.35 -15.78
CA TYR A 94 1.39 -2.16 -16.92
C TYR A 94 1.46 -0.74 -17.46
N ALA A 95 1.53 0.26 -16.57
CA ALA A 95 1.70 1.64 -16.99
C ALA A 95 3.07 1.86 -17.66
N LEU A 96 4.12 1.16 -17.22
CA LEU A 96 5.41 1.17 -17.90
C LEU A 96 5.35 0.56 -19.28
N PHE A 97 4.69 -0.59 -19.43
CA PHE A 97 4.51 -1.22 -20.74
C PHE A 97 3.78 -0.28 -21.71
N VAL A 98 2.75 0.43 -21.24
CA VAL A 98 2.03 1.42 -22.03
C VAL A 98 2.92 2.60 -22.40
N VAL A 99 3.63 3.18 -21.43
CA VAL A 99 4.50 4.34 -21.67
C VAL A 99 5.69 3.98 -22.57
N SER A 100 6.32 2.83 -22.36
CA SER A 100 7.46 2.38 -23.17
C SER A 100 7.08 2.08 -24.61
N ARG A 101 5.80 1.78 -24.89
CA ARG A 101 5.31 1.53 -26.25
C ARG A 101 5.09 2.81 -27.06
N HIS A 102 4.79 3.92 -26.41
CA HIS A 102 4.43 5.18 -27.06
C HIS A 102 5.53 6.25 -26.98
N ARG A 103 6.68 5.92 -26.37
CA ARG A 103 7.93 6.69 -26.48
C ARG A 103 8.77 6.13 -27.62
#